data_AF-A0A0P7VHM6-F1
#
_entry.id   AF-A0A0P7VHM6-F1
#
_cell.length_a   1.000
_cell.length_b   1.000
_cell.length_c   1.000
_cell.angle_alpha   90.00
_cell.angle_beta   90.00
_cell.angle_gamma   90.00
#
_symmetry.space_group_name_H-M   'P 1'
#
loop_
_entity.id
_entity.type
_entity.pdbx_description
1 polymer ?
#
loop_
_entity_poly.entity_id
_entity_poly.type
_entity_poly.pdbx_seq_one_letter_code
_entity_poly.pdbx_strand_id
1 'polypeptide(L)'
;MTKTMTPITRILTGSIFALALVLALPLAAQDSSEETQETESVTAEDIQAEFDEAFETIRDYSEDQRDEAVAAMRETLSQIDAEIAQLEQRAREDWAEMSEATREETRETLEALRDRRNELSESFGAMQEGSASAWDELQDGVANAWTEVKGAWNAVFDDSGNDDKD
;
A
#
# COMPACT_ATOMS: atom_id res chain seq x y z
N MET A 1 -56.04 6.40 6.95
CA MET A 1 -54.85 5.52 6.94
C MET A 1 -53.61 6.41 6.92
N THR A 2 -53.13 6.78 8.10
CA THR A 2 -51.96 7.64 8.29
C THR A 2 -50.72 6.74 8.33
N LYS A 3 -49.93 6.77 7.26
CA LYS A 3 -48.68 6.01 7.15
C LYS A 3 -47.61 6.73 7.97
N THR A 4 -47.21 6.10 9.06
CA THR A 4 -46.10 6.49 9.92
C THR A 4 -44.80 6.44 9.11
N MET A 5 -44.17 7.61 8.89
CA MET A 5 -42.78 7.70 8.43
C MET A 5 -41.87 7.62 9.65
N THR A 6 -41.07 6.56 9.73
CA THR A 6 -39.93 6.46 10.64
C THR A 6 -38.75 7.19 10.01
N PRO A 7 -38.09 8.16 10.67
CA PRO A 7 -36.83 8.68 10.19
C PRO A 7 -35.73 7.63 10.44
N ILE A 8 -35.08 7.17 9.37
CA ILE A 8 -33.83 6.42 9.46
C ILE A 8 -32.75 7.44 9.82
N THR A 9 -32.37 7.47 11.09
CA THR A 9 -31.23 8.23 11.59
C THR A 9 -29.96 7.60 11.03
N ARG A 10 -29.49 8.10 9.87
CA ARG A 10 -28.14 7.84 9.38
C ARG A 10 -27.18 8.63 10.25
N ILE A 11 -26.50 7.96 11.17
CA ILE A 11 -25.37 8.54 11.88
C ILE A 11 -24.22 8.62 10.87
N LEU A 12 -24.03 9.82 10.30
CA LEU A 12 -22.75 10.26 9.78
C LEU A 12 -21.83 10.46 10.99
N THR A 13 -20.89 9.55 11.19
CA THR A 13 -19.64 9.80 11.91
C THR A 13 -18.57 9.57 10.84
N GLY A 14 -18.05 10.58 10.14
CA GLY A 14 -17.54 11.83 10.67
C GLY A 14 -16.10 11.57 11.09
N SER A 15 -15.18 11.76 10.15
CA SER A 15 -13.72 11.70 10.34
C SER A 15 -13.29 12.43 11.61
N ILE A 16 -12.50 11.77 12.45
CA ILE A 16 -11.71 12.42 13.48
C ILE A 16 -10.28 11.84 13.37
N PHE A 17 -9.52 12.34 12.41
CA PHE A 17 -8.06 12.44 12.58
C PHE A 17 -7.82 13.58 13.58
N ALA A 18 -7.92 13.26 14.88
CA ALA A 18 -7.49 14.17 15.94
C ALA A 18 -6.08 13.78 16.37
N LEU A 19 -5.08 14.17 15.58
CA LEU A 19 -3.72 14.30 16.09
C LEU A 19 -3.67 15.56 16.96
N ALA A 20 -4.11 15.41 18.21
CA ALA A 20 -4.01 16.44 19.23
C ALA A 20 -2.56 16.56 19.68
N LEU A 21 -1.79 17.44 19.04
CA LEU A 21 -0.50 17.90 19.52
C LEU A 21 -0.73 18.80 20.75
N VAL A 22 -0.69 18.21 21.95
CA VAL A 22 -0.64 18.96 23.21
C VAL A 22 0.81 19.03 23.68
N LEU A 23 1.41 20.20 23.47
CA LEU A 23 2.73 20.56 23.99
C LEU A 23 2.54 21.61 25.10
N ALA A 24 2.64 21.20 26.36
CA ALA A 24 2.82 22.12 27.50
C ALA A 24 3.51 21.41 28.71
N LEU A 25 4.78 21.80 28.88
CA LEU A 25 5.76 21.76 29.99
C LEU A 25 5.34 21.40 31.45
N PRO A 26 6.32 21.08 32.34
CA PRO A 26 6.31 19.96 33.28
C PRO A 26 5.98 20.33 34.73
N LEU A 27 5.47 19.38 35.53
CA LEU A 27 5.90 19.12 36.92
C LEU A 27 5.15 17.93 37.54
N ALA A 28 5.88 17.23 38.42
CA ALA A 28 5.43 16.29 39.45
C ALA A 28 5.27 14.81 39.04
N ALA A 29 6.22 14.03 39.58
CA ALA A 29 6.23 12.59 39.78
C ALA A 29 4.84 11.93 39.79
N GLN A 30 4.59 11.08 38.79
CA GLN A 30 3.75 9.91 38.96
C GLN A 30 4.44 8.73 38.29
N ASP A 31 4.75 7.75 39.13
CA ASP A 31 5.02 6.36 38.81
C ASP A 31 4.01 5.92 37.75
N SER A 32 4.45 5.81 36.51
CA SER A 32 3.66 5.28 35.42
C SER A 32 4.57 4.29 34.73
N SER A 33 4.24 3.04 34.99
CA SER A 33 4.76 1.84 34.38
C SER A 33 5.07 2.12 32.93
N GLU A 34 6.35 2.00 32.58
CA GLU A 34 6.80 1.88 31.20
C GLU A 34 6.18 0.58 30.65
N GLU A 35 4.95 0.68 30.13
CA GLU A 35 4.51 -0.24 29.09
C GLU A 35 5.36 0.10 27.87
N THR A 36 6.51 -0.56 27.79
CA THR A 36 7.24 -0.78 26.54
C THR A 36 6.24 -1.36 25.55
N GLN A 37 5.61 -0.48 24.76
CA GLN A 37 5.02 -0.86 23.48
C GLN A 37 6.20 -1.39 22.66
N GLU A 38 6.29 -2.72 22.55
CA GLU A 38 7.02 -3.34 21.46
C GLU A 38 6.40 -2.78 20.18
N THR A 39 7.09 -1.82 19.57
CA THR A 39 6.82 -1.45 18.20
C THR A 39 7.27 -2.62 17.36
N GLU A 40 6.37 -3.56 17.06
CA GLU A 40 6.60 -4.53 16.00
C GLU A 40 6.94 -3.73 14.74
N SER A 41 8.18 -3.86 14.28
CA SER A 41 8.62 -3.27 13.03
C SER A 41 7.90 -4.02 11.90
N VAL A 42 6.94 -3.36 11.26
CA VAL A 42 6.25 -3.90 10.08
C VAL A 42 7.27 -4.23 9.00
N THR A 43 7.25 -5.46 8.50
CA THR A 43 8.19 -5.93 7.46
C THR A 43 7.67 -5.63 6.06
N ALA A 44 8.55 -5.73 5.06
CA ALA A 44 8.14 -5.58 3.66
C ALA A 44 7.16 -6.68 3.23
N GLU A 45 7.33 -7.87 3.76
CA GLU A 45 6.46 -9.02 3.57
C GLU A 45 5.07 -8.76 4.15
N ASP A 46 4.97 -8.16 5.33
CA ASP A 46 3.69 -7.81 5.96
C ASP A 46 2.92 -6.79 5.10
N ILE A 47 3.61 -5.76 4.60
CA ILE A 47 3.04 -4.74 3.71
C ILE A 47 2.53 -5.38 2.41
N GLN A 48 3.31 -6.27 1.80
CA GLN A 48 2.89 -6.96 0.59
C GLN A 48 1.70 -7.91 0.83
N ALA A 49 1.64 -8.56 2.00
CA ALA A 49 0.52 -9.40 2.37
C ALA A 49 -0.78 -8.61 2.53
N GLU A 50 -0.73 -7.41 3.13
CA GLU A 50 -1.89 -6.51 3.22
C GLU A 50 -2.41 -6.14 1.82
N PHE A 51 -1.52 -5.84 0.88
CA PHE A 51 -1.92 -5.55 -0.48
C PHE A 51 -2.44 -6.79 -1.22
N ASP A 52 -1.87 -7.98 -0.98
CA ASP A 52 -2.41 -9.23 -1.51
C ASP A 52 -3.87 -9.43 -1.11
N GLU A 53 -4.21 -9.25 0.17
CA GLU A 53 -5.59 -9.33 0.65
C GLU A 53 -6.50 -8.28 0.00
N ALA A 54 -5.98 -7.07 -0.22
CA ALA A 54 -6.71 -6.01 -0.92
C ALA A 54 -7.00 -6.38 -2.38
N PHE A 55 -6.02 -6.91 -3.13
CA PHE A 55 -6.20 -7.34 -4.51
C PHE A 55 -7.10 -8.57 -4.63
N GLU A 56 -7.02 -9.52 -3.68
CA GLU A 56 -7.95 -10.65 -3.61
C GLU A 56 -9.39 -10.17 -3.40
N THR A 57 -9.61 -9.26 -2.46
CA THR A 57 -10.92 -8.64 -2.23
C THR A 57 -11.44 -7.93 -3.49
N ILE A 58 -10.56 -7.25 -4.23
CA ILE A 58 -10.95 -6.54 -5.44
C ILE A 58 -11.32 -7.50 -6.58
N ARG A 59 -10.66 -8.66 -6.65
CA ARG A 59 -10.97 -9.71 -7.61
C ARG A 59 -12.34 -10.37 -7.35
N ASP A 60 -12.79 -10.37 -6.11
CA ASP A 60 -14.08 -10.95 -5.73
C ASP A 60 -15.28 -10.06 -6.06
N TYR A 61 -15.07 -8.80 -6.46
CA TYR A 61 -16.16 -7.92 -6.92
C TYR A 61 -16.74 -8.39 -8.25
N SER A 62 -18.07 -8.48 -8.32
CA SER A 62 -18.77 -8.71 -9.57
C SER A 62 -18.79 -7.47 -10.46
N GLU A 63 -19.23 -7.65 -11.71
CA GLU A 63 -19.45 -6.54 -12.65
C GLU A 63 -20.44 -5.49 -12.11
N ASP A 64 -21.49 -5.93 -11.40
CA ASP A 64 -22.45 -5.03 -10.75
C ASP A 64 -21.81 -4.16 -9.66
N GLN A 65 -20.64 -4.55 -9.14
CA GLN A 65 -19.89 -3.86 -8.08
C GLN A 65 -18.64 -3.13 -8.62
N ARG A 66 -18.62 -2.87 -9.93
CA ARG A 66 -17.48 -2.26 -10.61
C ARG A 66 -17.07 -0.91 -10.05
N ASP A 67 -18.03 -0.06 -9.68
CA ASP A 67 -17.72 1.26 -9.13
C ASP A 67 -17.03 1.15 -7.76
N GLU A 68 -17.47 0.20 -6.93
CA GLU A 68 -16.83 -0.14 -5.65
C GLU A 68 -15.43 -0.71 -5.86
N ALA A 69 -15.25 -1.62 -6.82
CA ALA A 69 -13.95 -2.19 -7.18
C ALA A 69 -12.96 -1.11 -7.65
N VAL A 70 -13.42 -0.17 -8.49
CA VAL A 70 -12.62 0.95 -8.96
C VAL A 70 -12.23 1.89 -7.82
N ALA A 71 -13.14 2.15 -6.87
CA ALA A 71 -12.83 2.97 -5.71
C ALA A 71 -11.81 2.30 -4.78
N ALA A 72 -11.98 1.00 -4.50
CA ALA A 72 -11.04 0.22 -3.70
C ALA A 72 -9.65 0.19 -4.35
N MET A 73 -9.58 -0.07 -5.67
CA MET A 73 -8.31 -0.09 -6.40
C MET A 73 -7.58 1.26 -6.36
N ARG A 74 -8.30 2.39 -6.46
CA ARG A 74 -7.69 3.73 -6.33
C ARG A 74 -7.02 3.93 -4.98
N GLU A 75 -7.69 3.51 -3.92
CA GLU A 75 -7.16 3.60 -2.56
C GLU A 75 -5.93 2.69 -2.40
N THR A 76 -6.02 1.44 -2.85
CA THR A 76 -4.89 0.49 -2.82
C THR A 76 -3.68 1.01 -3.60
N LEU A 77 -3.88 1.53 -4.82
CA LEU A 77 -2.78 2.10 -5.61
C LEU A 77 -2.14 3.31 -4.93
N SER A 78 -2.94 4.17 -4.27
CA SER A 78 -2.39 5.30 -3.53
C SER A 78 -1.53 4.88 -2.33
N GLN A 79 -1.87 3.76 -1.70
CA GLN A 79 -1.09 3.21 -0.58
C GLN A 79 0.21 2.56 -1.07
N ILE A 80 0.15 1.80 -2.18
CA ILE A 80 1.34 1.25 -2.85
C ILE A 80 2.31 2.38 -3.22
N ASP A 81 1.80 3.48 -3.75
CA ASP A 81 2.62 4.65 -4.12
C ASP A 81 3.32 5.28 -2.91
N ALA A 82 2.64 5.33 -1.77
CA ALA A 82 3.21 5.85 -0.54
C ALA A 82 4.35 4.96 -0.02
N GLU A 83 4.18 3.64 -0.08
CA GLU A 83 5.19 2.69 0.36
C GLU A 83 6.41 2.64 -0.58
N ILE A 84 6.20 2.71 -1.90
CA ILE A 84 7.31 2.84 -2.87
C ILE A 84 8.08 4.15 -2.59
N ALA A 85 7.39 5.25 -2.31
CA ALA A 85 8.05 6.52 -1.97
C ALA A 85 8.88 6.43 -0.68
N GLN A 86 8.43 5.65 0.32
CA GLN A 86 9.21 5.38 1.53
C GLN A 86 10.46 4.55 1.22
N LEU A 87 10.34 3.52 0.39
CA LEU A 87 11.46 2.68 -0.03
C LEU A 87 12.54 3.51 -0.73
N GLU A 88 12.14 4.36 -1.68
CA GLU A 88 13.05 5.27 -2.35
C GLU A 88 13.68 6.30 -1.41
N GLN A 89 12.96 6.72 -0.36
CA GLN A 89 13.48 7.64 0.63
C GLN A 89 14.57 6.98 1.47
N ARG A 90 14.36 5.74 1.94
CA ARG A 90 15.38 4.96 2.67
C ARG A 90 16.64 4.79 1.82
N ALA A 91 16.47 4.40 0.55
CA ALA A 91 17.59 4.28 -0.39
C ALA A 91 18.38 5.61 -0.56
N ARG A 92 17.70 6.76 -0.52
CA ARG A 92 18.36 8.08 -0.57
C ARG A 92 19.10 8.43 0.72
N GLU A 93 18.56 8.05 1.87
CA GLU A 93 19.17 8.29 3.18
C GLU A 93 20.46 7.48 3.34
N ASP A 94 20.42 6.21 2.93
CA ASP A 94 21.56 5.29 3.03
C ASP A 94 22.57 5.45 1.89
N TRP A 95 22.24 6.27 0.89
CA TRP A 95 23.00 6.46 -0.35
C TRP A 95 24.49 6.74 -0.14
N ALA A 96 24.82 7.56 0.86
CA ALA A 96 26.19 7.95 1.15
C ALA A 96 27.04 6.78 1.68
N GLU A 97 26.40 5.81 2.31
CA GLU A 97 27.02 4.65 2.95
C GLU A 97 27.17 3.46 1.97
N MET A 98 26.37 3.45 0.90
CA MET A 98 26.44 2.45 -0.17
C MET A 98 27.72 2.52 -0.99
N SER A 99 28.21 1.33 -1.41
CA SER A 99 29.26 1.20 -2.42
C SER A 99 28.77 1.67 -3.79
N GLU A 100 29.68 1.93 -4.74
CA GLU A 100 29.28 2.32 -6.10
C GLU A 100 28.49 1.20 -6.82
N ALA A 101 28.83 -0.07 -6.54
CA ALA A 101 28.10 -1.22 -7.09
C ALA A 101 26.68 -1.29 -6.53
N THR A 102 26.55 -1.22 -5.20
CA THR A 102 25.25 -1.21 -4.49
C THR A 102 24.36 -0.04 -4.94
N ARG A 103 24.95 1.13 -5.18
CA ARG A 103 24.23 2.29 -5.71
C ARG A 103 23.66 2.05 -7.10
N GLU A 104 24.43 1.41 -7.98
CA GLU A 104 23.96 1.11 -9.33
C GLU A 104 22.83 0.10 -9.29
N GLU A 105 22.99 -0.98 -8.54
CA GLU A 105 21.95 -2.00 -8.35
C GLU A 105 20.68 -1.42 -7.70
N THR A 106 20.82 -0.57 -6.69
CA THR A 106 19.68 0.14 -6.06
C THR A 106 18.95 1.01 -7.08
N ARG A 107 19.66 1.67 -8.00
CA ARG A 107 18.99 2.46 -9.06
C ARG A 107 18.23 1.56 -10.02
N GLU A 108 18.86 0.48 -10.49
CA GLU A 108 18.26 -0.45 -11.44
C GLU A 108 17.00 -1.11 -10.87
N THR A 109 17.06 -1.57 -9.62
CA THR A 109 15.92 -2.22 -8.94
C THR A 109 14.78 -1.24 -8.66
N LEU A 110 15.07 -0.01 -8.21
CA LEU A 110 14.05 1.03 -8.02
C LEU A 110 13.45 1.50 -9.35
N GLU A 111 14.22 1.56 -10.44
CA GLU A 111 13.71 1.84 -11.78
C GLU A 111 12.75 0.74 -12.24
N ALA A 112 13.15 -0.53 -12.11
CA ALA A 112 12.29 -1.67 -12.44
C ALA A 112 10.99 -1.66 -11.62
N LEU A 113 11.05 -1.35 -10.32
CA LEU A 113 9.86 -1.24 -9.47
C LEU A 113 8.90 -0.15 -9.94
N ARG A 114 9.43 1.02 -10.33
CA ARG A 114 8.62 2.12 -10.89
C ARG A 114 7.94 1.71 -12.19
N ASP A 115 8.66 1.01 -13.05
CA ASP A 115 8.11 0.53 -14.32
C ASP A 115 6.97 -0.48 -14.09
N ARG A 116 7.13 -1.44 -13.18
CA ARG A 116 6.05 -2.40 -12.83
C ARG A 116 4.85 -1.71 -12.21
N ARG A 117 5.05 -0.70 -11.35
CA ARG A 117 3.95 0.12 -10.82
C ARG A 117 3.21 0.82 -11.97
N ASN A 118 3.92 1.33 -12.97
CA ASN A 118 3.29 2.00 -14.11
C ASN A 118 2.45 1.01 -14.91
N GLU A 119 2.96 -0.18 -15.19
CA GLU A 119 2.20 -1.26 -15.84
C GLU A 119 0.94 -1.64 -15.05
N LEU A 120 1.01 -1.71 -13.72
CA LEU A 120 -0.16 -1.90 -12.86
C LEU A 120 -1.20 -0.77 -13.03
N SER A 121 -0.73 0.47 -13.15
CA SER A 121 -1.59 1.63 -13.39
C SER A 121 -2.24 1.59 -14.78
N GLU A 122 -1.53 1.07 -15.80
CA GLU A 122 -2.05 0.84 -17.14
C GLU A 122 -3.14 -0.25 -17.14
N SER A 123 -2.89 -1.39 -16.49
CA SER A 123 -3.89 -2.45 -16.29
C SER A 123 -5.14 -1.92 -15.59
N PHE A 124 -4.98 -1.09 -14.57
CA PHE A 124 -6.11 -0.43 -13.92
C PHE A 124 -6.83 0.57 -14.83
N GLY A 125 -6.11 1.30 -15.68
CA GLY A 125 -6.69 2.13 -16.73
C GLY A 125 -7.56 1.32 -17.69
N ALA A 126 -7.05 0.17 -18.14
CA ALA A 126 -7.80 -0.75 -19.00
C ALA A 126 -9.07 -1.28 -18.32
N MET A 127 -9.00 -1.63 -17.03
CA MET A 127 -10.18 -2.04 -16.24
C MET A 127 -11.26 -0.95 -16.20
N GLN A 128 -10.87 0.32 -16.04
CA GLN A 128 -11.79 1.47 -15.97
C GLN A 128 -12.44 1.83 -17.31
N GLU A 129 -11.81 1.52 -18.43
CA GLU A 129 -12.35 1.80 -19.77
C GLU A 129 -13.01 0.57 -20.41
N GLY A 130 -12.71 -0.61 -19.88
CA GLY A 130 -13.17 -1.89 -20.42
C GLY A 130 -14.67 -2.14 -20.25
N SER A 131 -15.21 -2.97 -21.14
CA SER A 131 -16.62 -3.36 -21.14
C SER A 131 -16.94 -4.36 -20.02
N ALA A 132 -18.20 -4.35 -19.56
CA ALA A 132 -18.75 -5.34 -18.63
C ALA A 132 -18.43 -6.80 -19.00
N SER A 133 -18.51 -7.18 -20.27
CA SER A 133 -18.23 -8.55 -20.72
C SER A 133 -16.77 -8.98 -20.61
N ALA A 134 -15.85 -8.04 -20.37
CA ALA A 134 -14.41 -8.28 -20.19
C ALA A 134 -13.98 -8.12 -18.72
N TRP A 135 -14.91 -7.93 -17.79
CA TRP A 135 -14.63 -7.59 -16.40
C TRP A 135 -13.66 -8.56 -15.73
N ASP A 136 -13.94 -9.86 -15.79
CA ASP A 136 -13.10 -10.91 -15.19
C ASP A 136 -11.67 -10.91 -15.79
N GLU A 137 -11.54 -10.76 -17.11
CA GLU A 137 -10.24 -10.69 -17.79
C GLU A 137 -9.43 -9.45 -17.39
N LEU A 138 -10.12 -8.32 -17.16
CA LEU A 138 -9.50 -7.08 -16.71
C LEU A 138 -9.06 -7.17 -15.25
N GLN A 139 -9.81 -7.85 -14.39
CA GLN A 139 -9.40 -8.15 -13.02
C GLN A 139 -8.15 -9.04 -12.99
N ASP A 140 -8.10 -10.08 -13.83
CA ASP A 140 -6.91 -10.92 -13.96
C ASP A 140 -5.70 -10.13 -14.46
N GLY A 141 -5.89 -9.20 -15.42
CA GLY A 141 -4.82 -8.32 -15.90
C GLY A 141 -4.22 -7.45 -14.80
N VAL A 142 -5.06 -6.92 -13.89
CA VAL A 142 -4.59 -6.14 -12.74
C VAL A 142 -3.89 -7.02 -11.71
N ALA A 143 -4.42 -8.22 -11.40
CA ALA A 143 -3.79 -9.14 -10.45
C ALA A 143 -2.41 -9.65 -10.94
N ASN A 144 -2.27 -9.88 -12.24
CA ASN A 144 -0.99 -10.25 -12.84
C ASN A 144 0.02 -9.09 -12.73
N ALA A 145 -0.39 -7.86 -13.04
CA ALA A 145 0.50 -6.70 -12.92
C ALA A 145 0.92 -6.45 -11.45
N TRP A 146 0.03 -6.71 -10.48
CA TRP A 146 0.40 -6.67 -9.06
C TRP A 146 1.46 -7.72 -8.70
N THR A 147 1.37 -8.94 -9.25
CA THR A 147 2.38 -9.97 -9.06
C THR A 147 3.76 -9.53 -9.56
N GLU A 148 3.82 -8.82 -10.69
CA GLU A 148 5.06 -8.24 -11.22
C GLU A 148 5.63 -7.15 -10.31
N VAL A 149 4.77 -6.30 -9.73
CA VAL A 149 5.18 -5.29 -8.73
C VAL A 149 5.81 -5.96 -7.52
N LYS A 150 5.20 -7.01 -6.95
CA LYS A 150 5.79 -7.76 -5.83
C LYS A 150 7.15 -8.35 -6.17
N GLY A 151 7.30 -8.91 -7.36
CA GLY A 151 8.57 -9.42 -7.85
C GLY A 151 9.67 -8.34 -7.87
N ALA A 152 9.36 -7.18 -8.45
CA ALA A 152 10.29 -6.05 -8.49
C ALA A 152 10.57 -5.47 -7.10
N TRP A 153 9.57 -5.46 -6.20
CA TRP A 153 9.73 -4.98 -4.84
C TRP A 153 10.69 -5.87 -4.04
N ASN A 154 10.53 -7.20 -4.11
CA ASN A 154 11.42 -8.14 -3.44
C ASN A 154 12.87 -8.02 -3.93
N ALA A 155 13.06 -7.73 -5.22
CA ALA A 155 14.39 -7.50 -5.79
C ALA A 155 15.11 -6.29 -5.18
N VAL A 156 14.39 -5.30 -4.60
CA VAL A 156 15.02 -4.17 -3.89
C VAL A 156 15.68 -4.62 -2.57
N PHE A 157 15.22 -5.73 -1.96
CA PHE A 157 15.74 -6.20 -0.67
C PHE A 157 16.69 -7.40 -0.78
N ASP A 158 16.68 -8.14 -1.89
CA ASP A 158 17.43 -9.40 -2.06
C ASP A 158 18.97 -9.20 -2.09
N ASP A 159 19.46 -7.97 -2.29
CA ASP A 159 20.91 -7.64 -2.26
C ASP A 159 21.50 -7.56 -0.83
N SER A 160 20.70 -7.73 0.23
CA SER A 160 21.27 -7.84 1.59
C SER A 160 22.01 -9.17 1.85
N GLY A 161 22.10 -10.08 0.86
CA GLY A 161 22.44 -11.49 1.09
C GLY A 161 23.50 -12.16 0.21
N ASN A 162 24.11 -11.50 -0.78
CA ASN A 162 24.99 -12.18 -1.76
C ASN A 162 26.50 -11.84 -1.70
N ASP A 163 27.02 -11.44 -0.53
CA ASP A 163 28.46 -11.26 -0.31
C ASP A 163 29.21 -12.52 0.19
N ASP A 164 28.54 -13.66 0.41
CA ASP A 164 29.18 -14.87 0.96
C ASP A 164 29.10 -16.08 0.02
N LYS A 165 29.82 -16.08 -1.12
CA LYS A 165 30.36 -17.31 -1.78
C LYS A 165 31.61 -17.02 -2.61
N ASP A 166 32.78 -17.06 -1.96
CA ASP A 166 34.06 -17.47 -2.58
C ASP A 166 34.80 -18.44 -1.66
#